data_AF-A0A359I7W9-F1
#
_entry.id   AF-A0A359I7W9-F1
#
_cell.length_a   1.000
_cell.length_b   1.000
_cell.length_c   1.000
_cell.angle_alpha   90.00
_cell.angle_beta   90.00
_cell.angle_gamma   90.00
#
_symmetry.space_group_name_H-M   'P 1'
#
loop_
_entity.id
_entity.type
_entity.pdbx_description
1 polymer ?
#
loop_
_entity_poly.entity_id
_entity_poly.type
_entity_poly.pdbx_seq_one_letter_code
_entity_poly.pdbx_strand_id
1 'polypeptide(L)'
;IELSAKIERKEIAGKEVFSVDDDYLLACFDTDVNETTIAEMAKLLPTHLVIRDASAANDNVLDNFDQIIESYSNEKKITTHVL
;
A
#
# COMPACT_ATOMS: atom_id res chain seq x y z
N ILE A 1 8.45 12.46 12.46
CA ILE A 1 8.15 12.66 11.02
C ILE A 1 8.47 14.11 10.72
N GLU A 2 9.56 14.38 9.98
CA GLU A 2 9.84 15.73 9.49
C GLU A 2 8.93 16.01 8.29
N LEU A 3 8.30 17.19 8.25
CA LEU A 3 7.43 17.65 7.16
C LEU A 3 8.16 17.86 5.81
N SER A 4 9.42 17.42 5.73
CA SER A 4 10.29 17.53 4.55
C SER A 4 10.41 16.22 3.76
N ALA A 5 9.69 15.17 4.16
CA ALA A 5 9.65 13.91 3.43
C ALA A 5 9.13 14.17 2.00
N LYS A 6 9.89 13.70 1.00
CA LYS A 6 9.47 13.81 -0.40
C LYS A 6 8.30 12.88 -0.65
N ILE A 7 7.26 13.40 -1.30
CA ILE A 7 6.11 12.63 -1.73
C ILE A 7 6.17 12.52 -3.26
N GLU A 8 6.27 11.30 -3.75
CA GLU A 8 6.27 10.97 -5.17
C GLU A 8 5.02 10.17 -5.52
N ARG A 9 4.45 10.44 -6.69
CA ARG A 9 3.32 9.65 -7.21
C ARG A 9 3.85 8.59 -8.13
N LYS A 10 3.43 7.35 -7.90
CA LYS A 10 3.74 6.16 -8.67
C LYS A 10 2.43 5.57 -9.18
N GLU A 11 2.49 5.00 -10.37
CA GLU A 11 1.39 4.19 -10.90
C GLU A 11 1.72 2.72 -10.66
N ILE A 12 0.90 2.02 -9.89
CA ILE A 12 1.06 0.59 -9.59
C ILE A 12 -0.21 -0.12 -10.04
N ALA A 13 -0.09 -1.11 -10.92
CA ALA A 13 -1.23 -1.83 -11.49
C ALA A 13 -2.31 -0.91 -12.10
N GLY A 14 -1.92 0.26 -12.62
CA GLY A 14 -2.84 1.27 -13.15
C GLY A 14 -3.58 2.08 -12.08
N LYS A 15 -3.10 2.08 -10.84
CA LYS A 15 -3.63 2.82 -9.69
C LYS A 15 -2.63 3.86 -9.20
N GLU A 16 -3.14 5.01 -8.77
CA GLU A 16 -2.31 6.06 -8.18
C GLU A 16 -1.89 5.68 -6.75
N VAL A 17 -0.58 5.53 -6.55
CA VAL A 17 0.06 5.23 -5.27
C VAL A 17 1.06 6.33 -4.93
N PHE A 18 1.03 6.80 -3.70
CA PHE A 18 1.91 7.85 -3.20
C PHE A 18 3.02 7.21 -2.37
N SER A 19 4.27 7.39 -2.80
CA SER A 19 5.46 7.01 -2.06
C SER A 19 5.99 8.20 -1.29
N VAL A 20 6.21 8.01 0.01
CA VAL A 20 6.73 9.02 0.92
C VAL A 20 8.07 8.54 1.45
N ASP A 21 9.07 9.42 1.39
CA ASP A 21 10.42 9.19 1.93
C ASP A 21 11.09 7.94 1.34
N ASP A 22 11.32 7.94 0.02
CA ASP A 22 12.00 6.85 -0.71
C ASP A 22 11.40 5.44 -0.40
N ASP A 23 10.09 5.28 -0.62
CA ASP A 23 9.33 4.03 -0.37
C ASP A 23 9.21 3.61 1.11
N TYR A 24 9.44 4.54 2.04
CA TYR A 24 9.16 4.30 3.46
C TYR A 24 7.66 4.12 3.75
N LEU A 25 6.81 4.97 3.16
CA LEU A 25 5.36 4.85 3.26
C LEU A 25 4.72 4.87 1.88
N LEU A 26 3.95 3.84 1.56
CA LEU A 26 3.13 3.78 0.35
C LEU A 26 1.67 3.98 0.72
N ALA A 27 1.00 4.92 0.07
CA ALA A 27 -0.42 5.18 0.27
C ALA A 27 -1.19 5.07 -1.05
N CYS A 28 -2.19 4.20 -1.12
CA CYS A 28 -3.08 4.11 -2.27
C CYS A 28 -4.43 4.75 -1.96
N PHE A 29 -4.80 5.76 -2.76
CA PHE A 29 -6.07 6.49 -2.63
C PHE A 29 -6.96 6.34 -3.87
N ASP A 30 -6.53 5.53 -4.84
CA ASP A 30 -7.31 5.23 -6.05
C ASP A 30 -8.55 4.39 -5.71
N THR A 31 -9.52 4.29 -6.60
CA THR A 31 -10.70 3.41 -6.42
C THR A 31 -10.46 2.07 -7.09
N ASP A 32 -11.19 1.01 -6.74
CA ASP A 32 -10.98 -0.33 -7.30
C ASP A 32 -9.57 -0.89 -7.02
N VAL A 33 -9.02 -0.61 -5.84
CA VAL A 33 -7.77 -1.24 -5.37
C VAL A 33 -8.04 -2.72 -5.18
N ASN A 34 -7.27 -3.55 -5.87
CA ASN A 34 -7.39 -5.00 -5.86
C ASN A 34 -6.13 -5.66 -5.29
N GLU A 35 -6.21 -6.97 -5.06
CA GLU A 35 -5.12 -7.79 -4.54
C GLU A 35 -3.83 -7.67 -5.38
N THR A 36 -3.95 -7.48 -6.70
CA THR A 36 -2.80 -7.27 -7.58
C THR A 36 -2.06 -5.98 -7.25
N THR A 37 -2.79 -4.89 -7.03
CA THR A 37 -2.22 -3.59 -6.64
C THR A 37 -1.50 -3.71 -5.30
N ILE A 38 -2.15 -4.35 -4.32
CA ILE A 38 -1.58 -4.57 -2.98
C ILE A 38 -0.34 -5.44 -3.04
N ALA A 39 -0.36 -6.53 -3.82
CA ALA A 39 0.79 -7.41 -3.99
C ALA A 39 1.99 -6.67 -4.60
N GLU A 40 1.78 -5.84 -5.61
CA GLU A 40 2.83 -5.00 -6.20
C GLU A 40 3.38 -3.97 -5.19
N MET A 41 2.50 -3.34 -4.40
CA MET A 41 2.92 -2.45 -3.30
C MET A 41 3.71 -3.20 -2.22
N ALA A 42 3.29 -4.43 -1.87
CA ALA A 42 3.95 -5.25 -0.86
C ALA A 42 5.34 -5.72 -1.32
N LYS A 43 5.54 -5.98 -2.62
CA LYS A 43 6.86 -6.30 -3.21
C LYS A 43 7.87 -5.17 -3.06
N LEU A 44 7.42 -3.92 -2.94
CA LEU A 44 8.29 -2.78 -2.65
C LEU A 44 8.76 -2.75 -1.19
N LEU A 45 8.24 -3.65 -0.34
CA LEU A 45 8.57 -3.78 1.08
C LEU A 45 8.56 -2.44 1.83
N PRO A 46 7.48 -1.63 1.71
CA PRO A 46 7.40 -0.36 2.43
C PRO A 46 7.33 -0.60 3.94
N THR A 47 7.73 0.39 4.73
CA THR A 47 7.57 0.30 6.19
C THR A 47 6.11 0.50 6.60
N HIS A 48 5.41 1.41 5.93
CA HIS A 48 4.00 1.69 6.14
C HIS A 48 3.23 1.56 4.82
N LEU A 49 2.11 0.84 4.85
CA LEU A 49 1.23 0.70 3.70
C LEU A 49 -0.16 1.20 4.11
N VAL A 50 -0.62 2.24 3.45
CA VAL A 50 -1.89 2.91 3.74
C VAL A 50 -2.84 2.68 2.56
N ILE A 51 -4.03 2.19 2.84
CA ILE A 51 -5.14 2.15 1.88
C ILE A 51 -6.37 2.77 2.52
N ARG A 52 -7.31 3.24 1.70
CA ARG A 52 -8.63 3.64 2.20
C ARG A 52 -9.60 2.48 2.05
N ASP A 53 -10.47 2.28 3.02
CA ASP A 53 -11.55 1.27 2.97
C ASP A 53 -12.42 1.45 1.72
N ALA A 54 -12.88 2.68 1.48
CA ALA A 54 -13.66 3.06 0.29
C ALA A 54 -12.89 2.96 -1.04
N SER A 55 -11.57 2.77 -0.99
CA SER A 55 -10.73 2.57 -2.18
C SER A 55 -10.63 1.11 -2.59
N ALA A 56 -10.88 0.17 -1.67
CA ALA A 56 -10.88 -1.25 -1.98
C ALA A 56 -11.98 -1.59 -2.98
N ALA A 57 -11.67 -2.48 -3.94
CA ALA A 57 -12.64 -2.92 -4.93
C ALA A 57 -13.81 -3.71 -4.31
N ASN A 58 -13.57 -4.38 -3.19
CA ASN A 58 -14.56 -5.13 -2.42
C ASN A 58 -14.01 -5.50 -1.02
N ASP A 59 -14.90 -6.00 -0.14
CA ASP A 59 -14.53 -6.48 1.19
C ASP A 59 -13.48 -7.61 1.17
N ASN A 60 -13.52 -8.50 0.16
CA ASN A 60 -12.51 -9.57 0.07
C ASN A 60 -11.09 -9.01 -0.07
N VAL A 61 -10.91 -7.88 -0.76
CA VAL A 61 -9.60 -7.25 -0.88
C VAL A 61 -9.10 -6.80 0.49
N LEU A 62 -9.98 -6.23 1.33
CA LEU A 62 -9.65 -5.81 2.69
C LEU A 62 -9.38 -7.00 3.60
N ASP A 63 -10.20 -8.06 3.54
CA ASP A 63 -10.00 -9.29 4.30
C ASP A 63 -8.66 -9.97 3.95
N ASN A 64 -8.29 -10.01 2.66
CA ASN A 64 -7.04 -10.61 2.22
C ASN A 64 -5.84 -9.65 2.28
N PHE A 65 -6.05 -8.35 2.51
CA PHE A 65 -5.02 -7.31 2.45
C PHE A 65 -3.83 -7.62 3.36
N ASP A 66 -4.11 -7.85 4.66
CA ASP A 66 -3.07 -8.19 5.63
C ASP A 66 -2.39 -9.52 5.28
N GLN A 67 -3.14 -10.52 4.80
CA GLN A 67 -2.58 -11.82 4.43
C GLN A 67 -1.61 -11.73 3.23
N ILE A 68 -1.98 -10.98 2.19
CA ILE A 68 -1.15 -10.76 1.01
C ILE A 68 0.15 -10.09 1.43
N ILE A 69 0.05 -9.01 2.20
CA ILE A 69 1.21 -8.27 2.69
C ILE A 69 2.07 -9.15 3.58
N GLU A 70 1.47 -9.92 4.49
CA GLU A 70 2.18 -10.83 5.38
C GLU A 70 2.99 -11.85 4.57
N SER A 71 2.41 -12.41 3.51
CA SER A 71 3.07 -13.37 2.63
C SER A 71 4.30 -12.81 1.90
N TYR A 72 4.35 -11.49 1.64
CA TYR A 72 5.51 -10.83 1.03
C TYR A 72 6.48 -10.27 2.07
N SER A 73 5.99 -9.92 3.26
CA SER A 73 6.74 -9.25 4.33
C SER A 73 7.63 -10.19 5.18
N ASN A 74 7.94 -11.38 4.67
CA ASN A 74 8.60 -12.47 5.41
C ASN A 74 9.96 -12.05 6.04
N GLU A 75 10.64 -11.05 5.46
CA GLU A 75 11.90 -10.49 6.00
C GLU A 75 11.73 -9.12 6.68
N LYS A 76 10.67 -8.36 6.36
CA LYS A 76 10.50 -6.97 6.82
C LYS A 76 9.05 -6.73 7.20
N LYS A 77 8.80 -6.42 8.47
CA LYS A 77 7.45 -6.12 8.97
C LYS A 77 6.89 -4.85 8.31
N ILE A 78 5.85 -5.03 7.52
CA ILE A 78 5.08 -3.94 6.90
C ILE A 78 3.95 -3.58 7.86
N THR A 79 3.77 -2.29 8.15
CA THR A 79 2.67 -1.81 8.99
C THR A 79 1.52 -1.35 8.10
N THR A 80 0.40 -2.05 8.17
CA THR A 80 -0.82 -1.75 7.42
C THR A 80 -1.68 -0.72 8.14
N HIS A 81 -2.25 0.22 7.39
CA HIS A 81 -3.21 1.20 7.87
C HIS A 81 -4.38 1.30 6.88
N VAL A 82 -5.58 0.95 7.34
CA VAL A 82 -6.81 1.15 6.59
C VAL A 82 -7.52 2.39 7.14
N LEU A 83 -7.81 3.35 6.27
CA LEU A 83 -8.46 4.64 6.59
C LEU A 83 -9.92 4.71 6.18
#